data_AF-A0AAV6YXW4-F1
#
_entry.id   AF-A0AAV6YXW4-F1
#
_cell.length_a   1.000
_cell.length_b   1.000
_cell.length_c   1.000
_cell.angle_alpha   90.00
_cell.angle_beta   90.00
_cell.angle_gamma   90.00
#
_symmetry.space_group_name_H-M   'P 1'
#
loop_
_entity.id
_entity.type
_entity.pdbx_description
1 polymer ?
#
loop_
_entity_poly.entity_id
_entity_poly.type
_entity_poly.pdbx_seq_one_letter_code
_entity_poly.pdbx_strand_id
1 'polypeptide(L)'
;MYAFPPIPLIARVVQKIREDQARVILVVPWWPKRNWFPWLGKMALEEPIMLEPVNHLLFQGPVYHPNPQALQLSAWILKGCC
;
A
#
# COMPACT_ATOMS: atom_id res chain seq x y z
N MET A 1 -12.58 -1.46 -3.94
CA MET A 1 -12.09 -2.39 -2.89
C MET A 1 -10.98 -1.69 -2.10
N TYR A 2 -10.82 -2.00 -0.81
CA TYR A 2 -9.72 -1.51 0.02
C TYR A 2 -8.78 -2.66 0.39
N ALA A 3 -7.48 -2.41 0.44
CA ALA A 3 -6.48 -3.37 0.88
C ALA A 3 -5.34 -2.69 1.66
N PHE A 4 -4.97 -3.29 2.79
CA PHE A 4 -3.75 -2.98 3.54
C PHE A 4 -3.03 -4.30 3.88
N PRO A 5 -2.28 -4.86 2.92
CA PRO A 5 -1.73 -6.21 3.07
C PRO A 5 -0.53 -6.25 4.02
N PRO A 6 -0.29 -7.39 4.69
CA PRO A 6 0.97 -7.66 5.36
C PRO A 6 2.17 -7.46 4.41
N ILE A 7 3.28 -6.93 4.94
CA ILE A 7 4.48 -6.59 4.15
C ILE A 7 4.93 -7.71 3.18
N PRO A 8 4.99 -9.00 3.59
CA PRO A 8 5.43 -10.08 2.70
C PRO A 8 4.49 -10.32 1.51
N LEU A 9 3.23 -9.88 1.59
CA LEU A 9 2.20 -10.10 0.58
C LEU A 9 2.02 -8.94 -0.39
N ILE A 10 2.65 -7.78 -0.15
CA ILE A 10 2.48 -6.58 -0.99
C ILE A 10 2.72 -6.91 -2.47
N ALA A 11 3.84 -7.58 -2.80
CA ALA A 11 4.18 -7.89 -4.19
C ALA A 11 3.10 -8.74 -4.88
N ARG A 12 2.57 -9.75 -4.18
CA ARG A 12 1.50 -10.63 -4.69
C ARG A 12 0.19 -9.88 -4.88
N VAL A 13 -0.14 -8.98 -3.96
CA VAL A 13 -1.34 -8.14 -4.06
C VAL A 13 -1.22 -7.17 -5.25
N VAL A 14 -0.08 -6.50 -5.42
CA VAL A 14 0.16 -5.63 -6.57
C VAL A 14 0.04 -6.40 -7.88
N GLN A 15 0.64 -7.60 -7.95
CA GLN A 15 0.49 -8.49 -9.12
C GLN A 15 -0.97 -8.85 -9.38
N LYS A 16 -1.73 -9.23 -8.34
CA LYS A 16 -3.14 -9.59 -8.48
C LYS A 16 -4.01 -8.42 -8.92
N ILE A 17 -3.76 -7.21 -8.42
CA ILE A 17 -4.45 -5.99 -8.89
C ILE A 17 -4.23 -5.81 -10.40
N ARG A 18 -3.00 -6.04 -10.86
CA ARG A 18 -2.64 -5.94 -12.27
C ARG A 18 -3.34 -7.01 -13.10
N GLU A 19 -3.21 -8.28 -12.73
CA GLU A 19 -3.76 -9.42 -13.48
C GLU A 19 -5.29 -9.38 -13.55
N ASP A 20 -5.94 -9.03 -12.45
CA ASP A 20 -7.41 -8.97 -12.38
C ASP A 20 -7.98 -7.66 -12.95
N GLN A 21 -7.13 -6.73 -13.43
CA GLN A 21 -7.52 -5.37 -13.83
C GLN A 21 -8.36 -4.64 -12.76
N ALA A 22 -8.07 -4.91 -11.48
CA ALA A 22 -8.90 -4.49 -10.37
C ALA A 22 -8.72 -3.01 -10.05
N ARG A 23 -9.80 -2.36 -9.57
CA ARG A 23 -9.75 -1.01 -8.99
C ARG A 23 -9.70 -1.08 -7.46
N VAL A 24 -8.59 -0.63 -6.88
CA VAL A 24 -8.28 -0.83 -5.45
C VAL A 24 -7.72 0.44 -4.82
N ILE A 25 -8.19 0.75 -3.62
CA ILE A 25 -7.52 1.66 -2.68
C ILE A 25 -6.51 0.81 -1.92
N LEU A 26 -5.23 1.02 -2.18
CA LEU A 26 -4.14 0.25 -1.59
C LEU A 26 -3.35 1.13 -0.62
N VAL A 27 -3.24 0.69 0.64
CA VAL A 27 -2.36 1.31 1.64
C VAL A 27 -1.11 0.46 1.79
N VAL A 28 0.06 1.05 1.54
CA VAL A 28 1.36 0.36 1.61
C VAL A 28 2.49 1.32 2.00
N PRO A 29 3.63 0.80 2.49
CA PRO A 29 4.82 1.60 2.77
C PRO A 29 5.38 2.33 1.55
N TRP A 30 5.86 3.57 1.73
CA TRP A 30 6.57 4.31 0.69
C TRP A 30 8.01 3.80 0.53
N TRP A 31 8.20 2.72 -0.22
CA TRP A 31 9.53 2.12 -0.43
C TRP A 31 9.94 2.02 -1.91
N PRO A 32 10.42 3.11 -2.53
CA PRO A 32 10.77 3.17 -3.96
C PRO A 32 11.79 2.12 -4.43
N LYS A 33 12.63 1.62 -3.52
CA LYS A 33 13.66 0.60 -3.82
C LYS A 33 13.09 -0.82 -3.99
N ARG A 34 11.81 -1.06 -3.72
CA ARG A 34 11.19 -2.40 -3.85
C ARG A 34 10.75 -2.64 -5.29
N ASN A 35 10.95 -3.86 -5.79
CA ASN A 35 10.60 -4.25 -7.16
C ASN A 35 9.12 -4.08 -7.54
N TRP A 36 8.20 -4.13 -6.57
CA TRP A 36 6.77 -3.90 -6.79
C TRP A 36 6.39 -2.42 -6.83
N PHE A 37 7.22 -1.51 -6.30
CA PHE A 37 6.88 -0.10 -6.17
C PHE A 37 6.66 0.62 -7.51
N PRO A 38 7.48 0.40 -8.56
CA PRO A 38 7.25 1.04 -9.86
C PRO A 38 5.89 0.72 -10.48
N TRP A 39 5.29 -0.42 -10.13
CA TRP A 39 3.96 -0.80 -10.61
C TRP A 39 2.84 0.02 -9.99
N LEU A 40 3.02 0.54 -8.77
CA LEU A 40 2.05 1.43 -8.15
C LEU A 40 1.87 2.70 -8.98
N GLY A 41 2.98 3.32 -9.39
CA GLY A 41 2.96 4.52 -10.24
C GLY A 41 2.34 4.25 -11.61
N LYS A 42 2.61 3.09 -12.23
CA LYS A 42 2.00 2.72 -13.52
C LYS A 42 0.48 2.52 -13.45
N MET A 43 -0.03 2.09 -12.29
CA MET A 43 -1.46 1.81 -12.07
C MET A 43 -2.19 2.95 -11.37
N ALA A 44 -1.50 4.00 -10.94
CA ALA A 44 -2.07 5.11 -10.20
C ALA A 44 -3.03 5.91 -11.07
N LEU A 45 -4.23 6.18 -10.53
CA LEU A 45 -5.20 7.07 -11.17
C LEU A 45 -4.98 8.53 -10.75
N GLU A 46 -4.37 8.75 -9.60
CA GLU A 46 -4.14 10.04 -8.95
C GLU A 46 -2.81 9.99 -8.18
N GLU A 47 -2.31 11.15 -7.76
CA GLU A 47 -1.15 11.23 -6.87
C GLU A 47 -1.43 10.53 -5.53
N PRO A 48 -0.47 9.78 -4.97
CA PRO A 48 -0.65 9.09 -3.70
C PRO A 48 -0.70 10.06 -2.53
N ILE A 49 -1.54 9.74 -1.55
CA ILE A 49 -1.62 10.50 -0.31
C ILE A 49 -0.64 9.91 0.69
N MET A 50 0.30 10.73 1.17
CA MET A 50 1.18 10.36 2.27
C MET A 50 0.44 10.44 3.59
N LEU A 51 0.45 9.35 4.34
CA LEU A 51 -0.24 9.25 5.63
C LEU A 51 0.71 9.65 6.74
N GLU A 52 0.31 10.63 7.54
CA GLU A 52 1.08 11.01 8.73
C GLU A 52 1.11 9.84 9.73
N PRO A 53 2.28 9.50 10.27
CA PRO A 53 2.41 8.41 11.23
C PRO A 53 1.81 8.85 12.57
N VAL A 54 0.58 8.43 12.83
CA VAL A 54 -0.09 8.66 14.12
C VAL A 54 0.08 7.43 15.00
N ASN A 55 0.73 7.61 16.16
CA ASN A 55 1.18 6.53 17.04
C ASN A 55 0.09 5.54 17.51
N HIS A 56 -1.18 5.92 17.47
CA HIS A 56 -2.29 5.12 17.95
C HIS A 56 -3.21 4.57 16.84
N LEU A 57 -2.88 4.77 15.56
CA LEU A 57 -3.73 4.31 14.44
C LEU A 57 -3.33 2.95 13.86
N LEU A 58 -2.10 2.47 14.14
CA LEU A 58 -1.67 1.14 13.73
C LEU A 58 -1.71 0.18 14.92
N PHE A 59 -2.83 -0.53 15.05
CA PHE A 59 -3.01 -1.56 16.07
C PHE A 59 -3.85 -2.72 15.55
N GLN A 60 -3.68 -3.89 16.16
CA GLN A 60 -4.53 -5.05 15.95
C GLN A 60 -4.90 -5.62 17.33
N GLY A 61 -6.13 -5.35 17.75
CA GLY A 61 -6.58 -5.64 19.12
C GLY A 61 -5.72 -4.88 20.14
N PRO A 62 -5.12 -5.54 21.14
CA PRO A 62 -4.28 -4.88 22.14
C PRO A 62 -2.86 -4.55 21.65
N VAL A 63 -2.48 -4.99 20.45
CA VAL A 63 -1.11 -4.88 19.95
C VAL A 63 -0.97 -3.63 19.08
N TYR A 64 -0.13 -2.68 19.51
CA TYR A 64 0.24 -1.51 18.73
C TYR A 64 1.51 -1.79 17.91
N HIS A 65 1.62 -1.17 16.74
CA HIS A 65 2.85 -1.24 15.96
C HIS A 65 3.97 -0.47 16.67
N PRO A 66 5.16 -1.06 16.89
CA PRO A 66 6.18 -0.46 17.74
C PRO A 66 6.86 0.78 17.11
N ASN A 67 6.83 0.90 15.79
CA ASN A 67 7.44 2.02 15.06
C ASN A 67 6.66 2.34 13.77
N PRO A 68 5.50 3.02 13.86
CA PRO A 68 4.68 3.34 12.70
C PRO A 68 5.40 4.27 11.71
N GLN A 69 6.32 5.12 12.18
CA GLN A 69 7.10 6.06 11.37
C GLN A 69 7.96 5.34 10.33
N ALA A 70 8.52 4.17 10.66
CA ALA A 70 9.37 3.41 9.75
C ALA A 70 8.64 2.91 8.50
N LEU A 71 7.30 2.83 8.52
CA LEU A 71 6.52 2.39 7.38
C LEU A 71 6.32 3.50 6.35
N GLN A 72 6.25 4.77 6.78
CA GLN A 72 5.94 5.91 5.91
C GLN A 72 4.77 5.59 4.96
N LEU A 73 3.60 5.27 5.53
CA LEU A 73 2.48 4.73 4.76
C LEU A 73 1.97 5.73 3.72
N SER A 74 1.51 5.17 2.60
CA SER A 74 0.94 5.90 1.48
C SER A 74 -0.33 5.22 1.01
N ALA A 75 -1.35 6.00 0.66
CA ALA A 75 -2.62 5.53 0.13
C ALA A 75 -2.71 5.83 -1.37
N TRP A 76 -3.04 4.81 -2.14
CA TRP A 76 -3.06 4.85 -3.60
C TRP A 76 -4.43 4.46 -4.13
N ILE A 77 -4.95 5.19 -5.12
CA ILE A 77 -6.07 4.74 -5.95
C ILE A 77 -5.48 4.12 -7.20
N LEU A 78 -5.59 2.80 -7.30
CA LEU A 78 -5.01 2.01 -8.38
C LEU A 78 -6.10 1.44 -9.29
N LYS A 79 -5.77 1.32 -10.57
CA LYS A 79 -6.47 0.48 -11.54
C LYS A 79 -5.44 -0.39 -12.25
N GLY A 80 -5.65 -1.71 -12.21
CA GLY A 80 -4.80 -2.65 -12.92
C GLY A 80 -4.65 -2.28 -14.40
N CYS A 81 -3.44 -2.43 -14.92
CA CYS A 81 -3.10 -2.16 -16.32
C CYS A 81 -2.35 -3.37 -16.91
N CYS A 82 -2.54 -3.64 -18.20
CA CYS A 82 -1.93 -4.77 -18.91
C CYS A 82 -0.40 -4.71 -18.91
#